data_AF-A0A4S4NIP4-F1
#
_entry.id   AF-A0A4S4NIP4-F1
#
_cell.length_a   1.000
_cell.length_b   1.000
_cell.length_c   1.000
_cell.angle_alpha   90.00
_cell.angle_beta   90.00
_cell.angle_gamma   90.00
#
_symmetry.space_group_name_H-M   'P 1'
#
loop_
_entity.id
_entity.type
_entity.pdbx_description
1 polymer ?
#
loop_
_entity_poly.entity_id
_entity_poly.type
_entity_poly.pdbx_seq_one_letter_code
_entity_poly.pdbx_strand_id
1 'polypeptide(L)'
;MKPEQGNDLTRLLLLGGAALLSLLLLLRIHPPMAFMAFAIGATVGFFLLGNQLTDLFGKKGKKGGAESDFSRRVSERLADCRRREEGFRDEGERILKSIATLRDDLARNPAADEAEVAKAQAIIKELEAEFSLRHAKASFFSECAVKLRELLDRHRLVESMAARRRELRELRRTNFDDEAAVEETRFSIEQDTIQLDTIVELSNSAASSSKAEQAEALRDRLERLRSTLGRQERPQGEGS
;
A
#
# COMPACT_ATOMS: atom_id res chain seq x y z
N MET A 1 -9.38 -33.47 27.07
CA MET A 1 -10.10 -34.39 26.17
C MET A 1 -9.81 -33.94 24.74
N LYS A 2 -8.95 -34.66 24.00
CA LYS A 2 -8.61 -34.35 22.60
C LYS A 2 -9.65 -35.02 21.70
N PRO A 3 -10.32 -34.30 20.78
CA PRO A 3 -11.32 -34.91 19.90
C PRO A 3 -10.63 -35.75 18.82
N GLU A 4 -11.27 -36.88 18.50
CA GLU A 4 -10.82 -37.92 17.59
C GLU A 4 -10.77 -37.48 16.11
N GLN A 5 -9.75 -36.74 15.70
CA GLN A 5 -9.56 -36.39 14.27
C GLN A 5 -9.18 -37.59 13.38
N GLY A 6 -8.77 -38.73 13.96
CA GLY A 6 -8.37 -39.93 13.19
C GLY A 6 -9.53 -40.70 12.56
N ASN A 7 -10.73 -40.63 13.15
CA ASN A 7 -11.91 -41.37 12.67
C ASN A 7 -12.59 -40.71 11.47
N ASP A 8 -12.49 -39.39 11.30
CA ASP A 8 -13.14 -38.70 10.19
C ASP A 8 -12.36 -38.83 8.88
N LEU A 9 -11.03 -38.80 8.93
CA LEU A 9 -10.19 -38.94 7.74
C LEU A 9 -10.25 -40.36 7.16
N THR A 10 -10.25 -41.38 8.03
CA THR A 10 -10.38 -42.79 7.65
C THR A 10 -11.76 -43.09 7.08
N ARG A 11 -12.83 -42.53 7.65
CA ARG A 11 -14.19 -42.61 7.09
C ARG A 11 -14.30 -41.93 5.72
N LEU A 12 -13.69 -40.76 5.54
CA LEU A 12 -13.65 -40.05 4.25
C LEU A 12 -12.89 -40.83 3.18
N LEU A 13 -11.74 -41.44 3.53
CA LEU A 13 -10.96 -42.29 2.63
C LEU A 13 -11.74 -43.56 2.23
N LEU A 14 -12.44 -44.18 3.17
CA LEU A 14 -13.28 -45.36 2.90
C LEU A 14 -14.49 -45.02 2.02
N LEU A 15 -15.19 -43.92 2.30
CA LEU A 15 -16.31 -43.43 1.49
C LEU A 15 -15.86 -43.05 0.07
N GLY A 16 -14.74 -42.32 -0.05
CA GLY A 16 -14.15 -41.95 -1.33
C GLY A 16 -13.70 -43.17 -2.13
N GLY A 17 -13.04 -44.14 -1.48
CA GLY A 17 -12.63 -45.40 -2.09
C GLY A 17 -13.81 -46.24 -2.58
N ALA A 18 -14.86 -46.38 -1.76
CA ALA A 18 -16.06 -47.12 -2.11
C ALA A 18 -16.83 -46.47 -3.28
N ALA A 19 -16.94 -45.13 -3.30
CA ALA A 19 -17.57 -44.40 -4.39
C ALA A 19 -16.80 -44.59 -5.72
N LEU A 20 -15.46 -44.55 -5.67
CA LEU A 20 -14.60 -44.70 -6.84
C LEU A 20 -14.62 -46.13 -7.39
N LEU A 21 -14.65 -47.14 -6.52
CA LEU A 21 -14.86 -48.54 -6.89
C LEU A 21 -16.24 -48.78 -7.52
N SER A 22 -17.29 -48.21 -6.94
CA SER A 22 -18.65 -48.28 -7.48
C SER A 22 -18.73 -47.66 -8.88
N LEU A 23 -18.10 -46.50 -9.08
CA LEU A 23 -18.04 -45.83 -10.38
C LEU A 23 -17.28 -46.66 -11.43
N LEU A 24 -16.15 -47.27 -11.05
CA LEU A 24 -15.37 -48.15 -11.93
C LEU A 24 -16.15 -49.41 -12.32
N LEU A 25 -16.92 -49.98 -11.39
CA LEU A 25 -17.74 -51.17 -11.63
C LEU A 25 -18.94 -50.84 -12.53
N LEU A 26 -19.57 -49.67 -12.34
CA LEU A 26 -20.62 -49.15 -13.22
C LEU A 26 -20.10 -48.88 -14.65
N LEU A 27 -18.88 -48.34 -14.79
CA LEU A 27 -18.25 -48.11 -16.09
C LEU A 27 -18.05 -49.41 -16.88
N ARG A 28 -17.79 -50.53 -16.19
CA ARG A 28 -17.59 -51.85 -16.78
C ARG A 28 -18.89 -52.48 -17.30
N ILE A 29 -20.02 -52.25 -16.62
CA ILE A 29 -21.30 -52.92 -16.90
C ILE A 29 -22.19 -52.05 -17.80
N HIS A 30 -22.32 -50.76 -17.52
CA HIS A 30 -23.16 -49.83 -18.29
C HIS A 30 -22.51 -48.43 -18.41
N PRO A 31 -21.72 -48.20 -19.49
CA PRO A 31 -21.03 -46.94 -19.74
C PRO A 31 -21.89 -45.66 -19.67
N PRO A 32 -23.13 -45.62 -20.21
CA PRO A 32 -23.92 -44.38 -20.20
C PRO A 32 -24.40 -43.98 -18.79
N MET A 33 -24.67 -44.95 -17.91
CA MET A 33 -25.11 -44.67 -16.53
C MET A 33 -23.95 -44.16 -15.66
N ALA A 34 -22.73 -44.66 -15.90
CA ALA A 34 -21.53 -44.18 -15.21
C ALA A 34 -21.23 -42.71 -15.54
N PHE A 35 -21.44 -42.30 -16.80
CA PHE A 35 -21.26 -40.90 -17.22
C PHE A 35 -22.25 -39.95 -16.53
N MET A 36 -23.52 -40.38 -16.38
CA MET A 36 -24.54 -39.62 -15.65
C MET A 36 -24.21 -39.48 -14.16
N ALA A 37 -23.77 -40.57 -13.51
CA ALA A 37 -23.38 -40.53 -12.11
C ALA A 37 -22.16 -39.62 -11.86
N PHE A 38 -21.17 -39.64 -12.77
CA PHE A 38 -20.02 -38.74 -12.71
C PHE A 38 -20.43 -37.27 -12.92
N ALA A 39 -21.30 -36.97 -13.88
CA ALA A 39 -21.78 -35.61 -14.14
C ALA A 39 -22.54 -35.02 -12.95
N ILE A 40 -23.38 -35.83 -12.28
CA ILE A 40 -24.09 -35.41 -11.07
C ILE A 40 -23.11 -35.21 -9.91
N GLY A 41 -22.16 -36.13 -9.72
CA GLY A 41 -21.12 -35.98 -8.70
C GLY A 41 -20.23 -34.74 -8.92
N ALA A 42 -19.88 -34.44 -10.17
CA ALA A 42 -19.08 -33.28 -10.54
C ALA A 42 -19.82 -31.96 -10.31
N THR A 43 -21.12 -31.87 -10.63
CA THR A 43 -21.92 -30.65 -10.39
C THR A 43 -22.12 -30.38 -8.91
N VAL A 44 -22.45 -31.41 -8.12
CA VAL A 44 -22.59 -31.30 -6.66
C VAL A 44 -21.24 -30.98 -6.01
N GLY A 45 -20.17 -31.65 -6.44
CA GLY A 45 -18.81 -31.39 -5.98
C GLY A 45 -18.35 -29.97 -6.30
N PHE A 46 -18.61 -29.47 -7.51
CA PHE A 46 -18.30 -28.10 -7.91
C PHE A 46 -19.08 -27.07 -7.10
N PHE A 47 -20.36 -27.31 -6.82
CA PHE A 47 -21.18 -26.40 -6.02
C PHE A 47 -20.72 -26.35 -4.54
N LEU A 48 -20.38 -27.50 -3.96
CA LEU A 48 -19.92 -27.59 -2.57
C LEU A 48 -18.48 -27.07 -2.39
N LEU A 49 -17.54 -27.43 -3.27
CA LEU A 49 -16.17 -26.92 -3.22
C LEU A 49 -16.10 -25.45 -3.62
N GLY A 50 -16.90 -25.01 -4.60
CA GLY A 50 -16.94 -23.61 -5.05
C GLY A 50 -17.30 -22.66 -3.92
N ASN A 51 -18.29 -23.01 -3.09
CA ASN A 51 -18.72 -22.20 -1.98
C ASN A 51 -17.70 -22.16 -0.81
N GLN A 52 -16.89 -23.21 -0.65
CA GLN A 52 -15.80 -23.23 0.35
C GLN A 52 -14.52 -22.54 -0.13
N LEU A 53 -14.21 -22.62 -1.42
CA LEU A 53 -13.04 -21.96 -2.02
C LEU A 53 -13.18 -20.44 -2.03
N THR A 54 -14.39 -19.90 -2.24
CA THR A 54 -14.66 -18.46 -2.11
C THR A 54 -14.42 -17.95 -0.69
N ASP A 55 -14.78 -18.75 0.32
CA ASP A 55 -14.61 -18.40 1.73
C ASP A 55 -13.14 -18.53 2.22
N LEU A 56 -12.36 -19.43 1.62
CA LEU A 56 -10.95 -19.66 1.95
C LEU A 56 -10.00 -18.70 1.21
N PHE A 57 -10.27 -18.33 -0.04
CA PHE A 57 -9.47 -17.34 -0.76
C PHE A 57 -9.74 -15.90 -0.32
N GLY A 58 -10.92 -15.60 0.25
CA GLY A 58 -11.21 -14.28 0.82
C GLY A 58 -10.44 -13.92 2.11
N LYS A 59 -9.73 -14.87 2.74
CA LYS A 59 -9.15 -14.69 4.09
C LYS A 59 -7.61 -14.58 4.15
N LYS A 60 -6.88 -14.77 3.04
CA LYS A 60 -5.39 -14.81 3.05
C LYS A 60 -4.65 -13.46 3.01
N GLY A 61 -5.35 -12.32 3.09
CA GLY A 61 -4.73 -10.97 3.11
C GLY A 61 -4.47 -10.35 4.50
N LYS A 62 -4.73 -11.06 5.61
CA LYS A 62 -4.70 -10.46 6.96
C LYS A 62 -3.30 -10.41 7.58
N LYS A 63 -2.51 -9.40 7.21
CA LYS A 63 -1.44 -8.85 8.08
C LYS A 63 -1.63 -7.35 8.41
N GLY A 64 -2.79 -6.75 8.10
CA GLY A 64 -3.18 -5.37 8.46
C GLY A 64 -4.54 -5.28 9.18
N GLY A 65 -4.73 -6.08 10.22
CA GLY A 65 -6.06 -6.52 10.71
C GLY A 65 -6.99 -5.49 11.37
N ALA A 66 -6.54 -4.28 11.69
CA ALA A 66 -7.41 -3.24 12.30
C ALA A 66 -7.78 -2.13 11.29
N GLU A 67 -6.82 -1.71 10.48
CA GLU A 67 -6.95 -0.62 9.49
C GLU A 67 -7.80 -1.06 8.28
N SER A 68 -7.65 -2.32 7.85
CA SER A 68 -8.52 -2.91 6.82
C SER A 68 -9.95 -3.15 7.31
N ASP A 69 -10.19 -3.29 8.61
CA ASP A 69 -11.50 -3.70 9.11
C ASP A 69 -12.48 -2.51 9.20
N PHE A 70 -12.01 -1.30 9.50
CA PHE A 70 -12.86 -0.11 9.40
C PHE A 70 -13.28 0.17 7.96
N SER A 71 -12.31 0.32 7.04
CA SER A 71 -12.57 0.61 5.63
C SER A 71 -13.46 -0.46 5.00
N ARG A 72 -13.23 -1.73 5.32
CA ARG A 72 -14.07 -2.84 4.87
C ARG A 72 -15.50 -2.72 5.38
N ARG A 73 -15.71 -2.57 6.70
CA ARG A 73 -17.06 -2.44 7.28
C ARG A 73 -17.83 -1.24 6.71
N VAL A 74 -17.17 -0.09 6.53
CA VAL A 74 -17.81 1.11 5.95
C VAL A 74 -18.13 0.90 4.47
N SER A 75 -17.25 0.24 3.72
CA SER A 75 -17.50 -0.09 2.31
C SER A 75 -18.64 -1.09 2.12
N GLU A 76 -18.74 -2.11 2.99
CA GLU A 76 -19.84 -3.08 3.01
C GLU A 76 -21.17 -2.37 3.30
N ARG A 77 -21.20 -1.49 4.31
CA ARG A 77 -22.39 -0.67 4.62
C ARG A 77 -22.78 0.27 3.49
N LEU A 78 -21.79 0.85 2.79
CA LEU A 78 -22.05 1.71 1.64
C LEU A 78 -22.66 0.91 0.48
N ALA A 79 -22.17 -0.30 0.22
CA ALA A 79 -22.77 -1.19 -0.76
C ALA A 79 -24.20 -1.60 -0.37
N ASP A 80 -24.44 -1.87 0.91
CA ASP A 80 -25.78 -2.16 1.43
C ASP A 80 -26.75 -0.98 1.26
N CYS A 81 -26.31 0.24 1.58
CA CYS A 81 -27.12 1.45 1.37
C CYS A 81 -27.50 1.63 -0.10
N ARG A 82 -26.54 1.46 -1.02
CA ARG A 82 -26.80 1.56 -2.47
C ARG A 82 -27.77 0.50 -2.97
N ARG A 83 -27.61 -0.75 -2.54
CA ARG A 83 -28.53 -1.83 -2.91
C ARG A 83 -29.95 -1.58 -2.42
N ARG A 84 -30.10 -1.04 -1.21
CA ARG A 84 -31.41 -0.69 -0.65
C ARG A 84 -32.03 0.51 -1.36
N GLU A 85 -31.24 1.55 -1.65
CA GLU A 85 -31.67 2.70 -2.43
C GLU A 85 -32.22 2.29 -3.79
N GLU A 86 -31.46 1.48 -4.53
CA GLU A 86 -31.85 0.95 -5.84
C GLU A 86 -33.12 0.10 -5.73
N GLY A 87 -33.20 -0.80 -4.74
CA GLY A 87 -34.40 -1.60 -4.48
C GLY A 87 -35.65 -0.74 -4.22
N PHE A 88 -35.55 0.30 -3.39
CA PHE A 88 -36.68 1.20 -3.14
C PHE A 88 -37.05 2.05 -4.35
N ARG A 89 -36.08 2.39 -5.20
CA ARG A 89 -36.33 3.12 -6.46
C ARG A 89 -37.08 2.25 -7.45
N ASP A 90 -36.66 1.00 -7.64
CA ASP A 90 -37.32 0.02 -8.51
C ASP A 90 -38.73 -0.33 -8.01
N GLU A 91 -38.91 -0.43 -6.69
CA GLU A 91 -40.24 -0.56 -6.07
C GLU A 91 -41.13 0.66 -6.36
N GLY A 92 -40.59 1.88 -6.23
CA GLY A 92 -41.29 3.11 -6.57
C GLY A 92 -41.72 3.16 -8.03
N GLU A 93 -40.83 2.78 -8.96
CA GLU A 93 -41.16 2.72 -10.40
C GLU A 93 -42.24 1.68 -10.71
N ARG A 94 -42.26 0.54 -10.02
CA ARG A 94 -43.33 -0.46 -10.15
C ARG A 94 -44.67 0.09 -9.69
N ILE A 95 -44.70 0.86 -8.60
CA ILE A 95 -45.91 1.51 -8.10
C ILE A 95 -46.42 2.55 -9.11
N LEU A 96 -45.53 3.38 -9.66
CA LEU A 96 -45.91 4.36 -10.70
C LEU A 96 -46.51 3.70 -11.94
N LYS A 97 -45.92 2.56 -12.38
CA LYS A 97 -46.49 1.77 -13.48
C LYS A 97 -47.88 1.25 -13.14
N SER A 98 -48.09 0.73 -11.93
CA SER A 98 -49.40 0.26 -11.46
C SER A 98 -50.46 1.38 -11.44
N ILE A 99 -50.09 2.58 -10.97
CA ILE A 99 -50.96 3.76 -10.99
C ILE A 99 -51.31 4.13 -12.44
N ALA A 100 -50.31 4.16 -13.33
CA ALA A 100 -50.53 4.50 -14.73
C ALA A 100 -51.45 3.49 -15.43
N THR A 101 -51.26 2.18 -15.20
CA THR A 101 -52.14 1.15 -15.76
C THR A 101 -53.56 1.26 -15.24
N LEU A 102 -53.74 1.49 -13.93
CA LEU A 102 -55.08 1.63 -13.36
C LEU A 102 -55.81 2.88 -13.87
N ARG A 103 -55.08 3.99 -14.09
CA ARG A 103 -55.63 5.20 -14.72
C ARG A 103 -56.02 4.98 -16.17
N ASP A 104 -55.19 4.27 -16.93
CA ASP A 104 -55.45 3.92 -18.32
C ASP A 104 -56.65 2.97 -18.45
N ASP A 105 -56.79 1.99 -17.55
CA ASP A 105 -57.92 1.07 -17.50
C ASP A 105 -59.24 1.77 -17.18
N LEU A 106 -59.23 2.77 -16.29
CA LEU A 106 -60.39 3.64 -16.05
C LEU A 106 -60.72 4.50 -17.28
N ALA A 107 -59.72 5.08 -17.94
CA ALA A 107 -59.92 5.90 -19.13
C ALA A 107 -60.48 5.11 -20.31
N ARG A 108 -60.09 3.83 -20.44
CA ARG A 108 -60.62 2.90 -21.46
C ARG A 108 -62.06 2.45 -21.21
N ASN A 109 -62.56 2.54 -19.98
CA ASN A 109 -63.91 2.12 -19.61
C ASN A 109 -64.76 3.30 -19.10
N PRO A 110 -65.18 4.22 -19.99
CA PRO A 110 -65.99 5.38 -19.59
C PRO A 110 -67.41 5.01 -19.11
N ALA A 111 -67.83 3.76 -19.30
CA ALA A 111 -69.11 3.24 -18.82
C ALA A 111 -69.01 2.52 -17.44
N ALA A 112 -67.84 2.55 -16.79
CA ALA A 112 -67.66 2.00 -15.45
C ALA A 112 -68.57 2.71 -14.44
N ASP A 113 -69.12 1.95 -13.49
CA ASP A 113 -70.02 2.49 -12.48
C ASP A 113 -69.28 3.46 -11.53
N GLU A 114 -69.98 4.46 -11.01
CA GLU A 114 -69.39 5.47 -10.12
C GLU A 114 -68.75 4.83 -8.88
N ALA A 115 -69.33 3.74 -8.38
CA ALA A 115 -68.78 2.98 -7.26
C ALA A 115 -67.44 2.30 -7.60
N GLU A 116 -67.25 1.84 -8.85
CA GLU A 116 -66.00 1.23 -9.31
C GLU A 116 -64.92 2.28 -9.52
N VAL A 117 -65.29 3.43 -10.09
CA VAL A 117 -64.39 4.59 -10.24
C VAL A 117 -63.90 5.09 -8.89
N ALA A 118 -64.80 5.22 -7.90
CA ALA A 118 -64.45 5.66 -6.55
C ALA A 118 -63.48 4.68 -5.85
N LYS A 119 -63.70 3.37 -6.00
CA LYS A 119 -62.79 2.33 -5.48
C LYS A 119 -61.42 2.41 -6.13
N ALA A 120 -61.36 2.55 -7.45
CA ALA A 120 -60.09 2.66 -8.17
C ALA A 120 -59.32 3.92 -7.79
N GLN A 121 -60.00 5.05 -7.59
CA GLN A 121 -59.38 6.29 -7.08
C GLN A 121 -58.84 6.13 -5.66
N ALA A 122 -59.53 5.40 -4.78
CA ALA A 122 -59.02 5.08 -3.45
C ALA A 122 -57.73 4.25 -3.52
N ILE A 123 -57.68 3.23 -4.38
CA ILE A 123 -56.49 2.42 -4.63
C ILE A 123 -55.33 3.29 -5.17
N ILE A 124 -55.61 4.17 -6.14
CA ILE A 124 -54.59 5.09 -6.67
C ILE A 124 -53.99 5.94 -5.55
N LYS A 125 -54.82 6.47 -4.65
CA LYS A 125 -54.37 7.31 -3.53
C LYS A 125 -53.50 6.53 -2.54
N GLU A 126 -53.85 5.27 -2.25
CA GLU A 126 -53.03 4.39 -1.41
C GLU A 126 -51.69 4.06 -2.08
N LEU A 127 -51.69 3.78 -3.39
CA LEU A 127 -50.47 3.57 -4.17
C LEU A 127 -49.58 4.83 -4.18
N GLU A 128 -50.16 6.03 -4.31
CA GLU A 128 -49.42 7.29 -4.22
C GLU A 128 -48.78 7.49 -2.85
N ALA A 129 -49.49 7.13 -1.77
CA ALA A 129 -48.94 7.16 -0.42
C ALA A 129 -47.76 6.18 -0.27
N GLU A 130 -47.90 4.93 -0.74
CA GLU A 130 -46.80 3.95 -0.74
C GLU A 130 -45.62 4.43 -1.58
N PHE A 131 -45.85 5.02 -2.76
CA PHE A 131 -44.80 5.60 -3.58
C PHE A 131 -44.02 6.68 -2.81
N SER A 132 -44.73 7.61 -2.15
CA SER A 132 -44.09 8.66 -1.36
C SER A 132 -43.20 8.09 -0.24
N LEU A 133 -43.66 7.01 0.42
CA LEU A 133 -42.91 6.32 1.46
C LEU A 133 -41.64 5.64 0.90
N ARG A 134 -41.75 4.96 -0.25
CA ARG A 134 -40.58 4.32 -0.90
C ARG A 134 -39.59 5.36 -1.38
N HIS A 135 -40.07 6.46 -1.96
CA HIS A 135 -39.22 7.56 -2.38
C HIS A 135 -38.47 8.18 -1.21
N ALA A 136 -39.14 8.44 -0.08
CA ALA A 136 -38.50 8.93 1.13
C ALA A 136 -37.44 7.95 1.68
N LYS A 137 -37.71 6.64 1.66
CA LYS A 137 -36.73 5.61 2.03
C LYS A 137 -35.52 5.61 1.09
N ALA A 138 -35.74 5.67 -0.22
CA ALA A 138 -34.66 5.75 -1.20
C ALA A 138 -33.77 6.98 -0.95
N SER A 139 -34.37 8.16 -0.75
CA SER A 139 -33.64 9.39 -0.43
C SER A 139 -32.83 9.28 0.86
N PHE A 140 -33.40 8.69 1.92
CA PHE A 140 -32.67 8.42 3.16
C PHE A 140 -31.43 7.54 2.94
N PHE A 141 -31.56 6.45 2.19
CA PHE A 141 -30.42 5.57 1.90
C PHE A 141 -29.37 6.24 1.00
N SER A 142 -29.79 7.10 0.08
CA SER A 142 -28.90 7.92 -0.75
C SER A 142 -28.07 8.87 0.12
N GLU A 143 -28.71 9.59 1.05
CA GLU A 143 -28.03 10.47 2.01
C GLU A 143 -27.05 9.70 2.91
N CYS A 144 -27.43 8.52 3.38
CA CYS A 144 -26.53 7.64 4.14
C CYS A 144 -25.33 7.21 3.30
N ALA A 145 -25.53 6.86 2.02
CA ALA A 145 -24.46 6.46 1.13
C ALA A 145 -23.46 7.60 0.87
N VAL A 146 -23.94 8.84 0.73
CA VAL A 146 -23.09 10.05 0.61
C VAL A 146 -22.24 10.23 1.86
N LYS A 147 -22.84 10.20 3.05
CA LYS A 147 -22.12 10.36 4.32
C LYS A 147 -21.08 9.26 4.55
N LEU A 148 -21.40 8.01 4.20
CA LEU A 148 -20.45 6.89 4.31
C LEU A 148 -19.28 7.02 3.33
N ARG A 149 -19.53 7.57 2.13
CA ARG A 149 -18.48 7.85 1.14
C ARG A 149 -17.53 8.93 1.64
N GLU A 150 -18.07 10.05 2.13
CA GLU A 150 -17.26 11.13 2.72
C GLU A 150 -16.41 10.63 3.88
N LEU A 151 -16.97 9.77 4.73
CA LEU A 151 -16.24 9.16 5.84
C LEU A 151 -15.08 8.29 5.36
N LEU A 152 -15.27 7.50 4.29
CA LEU A 152 -14.21 6.69 3.67
C LEU A 152 -13.11 7.56 3.07
N ASP A 153 -13.49 8.60 2.34
CA ASP A 153 -12.52 9.49 1.68
C ASP A 153 -11.70 10.27 2.73
N ARG A 154 -12.35 10.70 3.83
CA ARG A 154 -11.65 11.29 4.97
C ARG A 154 -10.68 10.32 5.65
N HIS A 155 -11.08 9.06 5.83
CA HIS A 155 -10.21 8.04 6.41
C HIS A 155 -8.95 7.83 5.55
N ARG A 156 -9.13 7.67 4.23
CA ARG A 156 -8.02 7.54 3.27
C ARG A 156 -7.08 8.74 3.30
N LEU A 157 -7.62 9.95 3.41
CA LEU A 157 -6.81 11.16 3.53
C LEU A 157 -5.96 11.12 4.79
N VAL A 158 -6.55 10.77 5.94
CA VAL A 158 -5.82 10.66 7.22
C VAL A 158 -4.72 9.61 7.14
N GLU A 159 -4.98 8.45 6.52
CA GLU A 159 -3.97 7.40 6.30
C GLU A 159 -2.81 7.93 5.44
N SER A 160 -3.11 8.62 4.33
CA SER A 160 -2.09 9.19 3.45
C SER A 160 -1.22 10.23 4.15
N MET A 161 -1.82 11.06 5.01
CA MET A 161 -1.10 12.03 5.83
C MET A 161 -0.23 11.33 6.88
N ALA A 162 -0.72 10.27 7.50
CA ALA A 162 0.04 9.49 8.47
C ALA A 162 1.25 8.81 7.82
N ALA A 163 1.08 8.25 6.62
CA ALA A 163 2.16 7.67 5.83
C ALA A 163 3.24 8.70 5.48
N ARG A 164 2.84 9.85 4.91
CA ARG A 164 3.77 10.96 4.59
C ARG A 164 4.48 11.53 5.83
N ARG A 165 3.81 11.57 6.99
CA ARG A 165 4.44 11.95 8.26
C ARG A 165 5.47 10.93 8.74
N ARG A 166 5.29 9.64 8.46
CA ARG A 166 6.32 8.61 8.75
C ARG A 166 7.51 8.79 7.83
N GLU A 167 7.28 8.96 6.54
CA GLU A 167 8.31 9.24 5.54
C GLU A 167 9.12 10.49 5.88
N LEU A 168 8.46 11.60 6.24
CA LEU A 168 9.14 12.82 6.67
C LEU A 168 10.01 12.62 7.92
N ARG A 169 9.59 11.77 8.86
CA ARG A 169 10.40 11.46 10.05
C ARG A 169 11.62 10.63 9.69
N GLU A 170 11.50 9.71 8.75
CA GLU A 170 12.63 8.93 8.26
C GLU A 170 13.64 9.82 7.54
N LEU A 171 13.19 10.68 6.63
CA LEU A 171 14.06 11.65 5.94
C LEU A 171 14.75 12.62 6.90
N ARG A 172 14.08 13.02 7.99
CA ARG A 172 14.72 13.85 9.02
C ARG A 172 15.80 13.08 9.77
N ARG A 173 15.57 11.80 10.04
CA ARG A 173 16.56 10.95 10.70
C ARG A 173 17.81 10.78 9.84
N THR A 174 17.65 10.47 8.56
CA THR A 174 18.77 10.36 7.63
C THR A 174 19.51 11.69 7.47
N ASN A 175 18.79 12.82 7.40
CA ASN A 175 19.45 14.13 7.34
C ASN A 175 20.34 14.42 8.56
N PHE A 176 19.95 14.02 9.77
CA PHE A 176 20.83 14.21 10.94
C PHE A 176 22.11 13.36 10.84
N ASP A 177 21.99 12.14 10.34
CA ASP A 177 23.14 11.26 10.12
C ASP A 177 24.04 11.80 8.99
N ASP A 178 23.44 12.32 7.93
CA ASP A 178 24.14 12.93 6.80
C ASP A 178 24.85 14.23 7.20
N GLU A 179 24.22 15.08 8.02
CA GLU A 179 24.81 16.33 8.51
C GLU A 179 25.99 16.07 9.46
N ALA A 180 25.92 15.02 10.28
CA ALA A 180 27.05 14.57 11.08
C ALA A 180 28.22 14.09 10.21
N ALA A 181 27.96 13.33 9.14
CA ALA A 181 28.98 12.90 8.20
C ALA A 181 29.60 14.07 7.43
N VAL A 182 28.80 15.07 7.06
CA VAL A 182 29.31 16.29 6.41
C VAL A 182 30.24 17.06 7.35
N GLU A 183 29.86 17.26 8.61
CA GLU A 183 30.74 17.96 9.58
C GLU A 183 32.00 17.15 9.92
N GLU A 184 31.93 15.81 9.98
CA GLU A 184 33.11 14.96 10.14
C GLU A 184 34.08 15.12 8.96
N THR A 185 33.56 15.06 7.73
CA THR A 185 34.41 15.26 6.53
C THR A 185 34.99 16.66 6.47
N ARG A 186 34.23 17.69 6.86
CA ARG A 186 34.72 19.05 6.96
C ARG A 186 35.87 19.16 7.95
N PHE A 187 35.71 18.60 9.15
CA PHE A 187 36.76 18.60 10.17
C PHE A 187 38.03 17.88 9.68
N SER A 188 37.88 16.74 9.01
CA SER A 188 39.01 16.01 8.41
C SER A 188 39.75 16.87 7.37
N ILE A 189 39.03 17.57 6.49
CA ILE A 189 39.63 18.44 5.48
C ILE A 189 40.35 19.62 6.12
N GLU A 190 39.77 20.23 7.15
CA GLU A 190 40.41 21.33 7.89
C GLU A 190 41.71 20.85 8.57
N GLN A 191 41.71 19.67 9.18
CA GLN A 191 42.91 19.06 9.76
C GLN A 191 43.99 18.76 8.71
N ASP A 192 43.62 18.15 7.59
CA ASP A 192 44.55 17.84 6.50
C ASP A 192 45.16 19.10 5.90
N THR A 193 44.38 20.18 5.79
CA THR A 193 44.85 21.48 5.32
C THR A 193 45.91 22.06 6.25
N ILE A 194 45.67 22.04 7.57
CA ILE A 194 46.64 22.50 8.58
C ILE A 194 47.94 21.68 8.50
N GLN A 195 47.84 20.37 8.31
CA GLN A 195 49.00 19.51 8.16
C GLN A 195 49.81 19.84 6.91
N LEU A 196 49.14 20.05 5.77
CA LEU A 196 49.80 20.45 4.53
C LEU A 196 50.49 21.81 4.66
N ASP A 197 49.84 22.80 5.29
CA ASP A 197 50.43 24.11 5.55
C ASP A 197 51.66 24.00 6.45
N THR A 198 51.59 23.15 7.49
CA THR A 198 52.73 22.87 8.38
C THR A 198 53.89 22.21 7.61
N ILE A 199 53.60 21.26 6.72
CA ILE A 199 54.61 20.61 5.87
C ILE A 199 55.27 21.65 4.95
N VAL A 200 54.49 22.55 4.35
CA VAL A 200 55.01 23.64 3.50
C VAL A 200 55.88 24.59 4.31
N GLU A 201 55.47 24.98 5.51
CA GLU A 201 56.26 25.85 6.39
C GLU A 201 57.57 25.20 6.84
N LEU A 202 57.53 23.92 7.24
CA LEU A 202 58.72 23.14 7.59
C LEU A 202 59.64 22.94 6.39
N SER A 203 59.07 22.69 5.19
CA SER A 203 59.83 22.57 3.95
C SER A 203 60.54 23.87 3.58
N ASN A 204 59.84 25.00 3.68
CA ASN A 204 60.41 26.34 3.46
C ASN A 204 61.50 26.66 4.48
N SER A 205 61.29 26.30 5.75
CA SER A 205 62.26 26.48 6.84
C SER A 205 63.51 25.60 6.66
N ALA A 206 63.36 24.36 6.22
CA ALA A 206 64.48 23.48 5.89
C ALA A 206 65.25 23.97 4.64
N ALA A 207 64.54 24.47 3.62
CA ALA A 207 65.16 25.04 2.43
C ALA A 207 65.91 26.36 2.73
N SER A 208 65.41 27.19 3.65
CA SER A 208 66.11 28.41 4.07
C SER A 208 67.29 28.10 5.00
N SER A 209 67.14 27.15 5.93
CA SER A 209 68.21 26.66 6.80
C SER A 209 69.36 26.05 6.00
N SER A 210 69.07 25.18 5.03
CA SER A 210 70.12 24.61 4.17
C SER A 210 70.84 25.64 3.30
N LYS A 211 70.14 26.68 2.81
CA LYS A 211 70.78 27.81 2.11
C LYS A 211 71.62 28.66 3.05
N ALA A 212 71.17 28.89 4.28
CA ALA A 212 71.93 29.63 5.30
C ALA A 212 73.19 28.87 5.72
N GLU A 213 73.07 27.56 5.95
CA GLU A 213 74.18 26.67 6.29
C GLU A 213 75.19 26.58 5.13
N GLN A 214 74.72 26.48 3.88
CA GLN A 214 75.58 26.54 2.70
C GLN A 214 76.26 27.91 2.53
N ALA A 215 75.58 29.02 2.85
CA ALA A 215 76.14 30.37 2.78
C ALA A 215 77.19 30.60 3.88
N GLU A 216 76.98 30.06 5.08
CA GLU A 216 77.94 30.09 6.19
C GLU A 216 79.18 29.25 5.87
N ALA A 217 78.99 28.04 5.32
CA ALA A 217 80.10 27.20 4.85
C ALA A 217 80.93 27.86 3.74
N LEU A 218 80.29 28.61 2.83
CA LEU A 218 80.99 29.38 1.78
C LEU A 218 81.75 30.58 2.36
N ARG A 219 81.21 31.27 3.37
CA ARG A 219 81.90 32.34 4.09
C ARG A 219 83.14 31.84 4.81
N ASP A 220 83.03 30.72 5.53
CA ASP A 220 84.16 30.06 6.18
C ASP A 220 85.25 29.68 5.16
N ARG A 221 84.84 29.18 4.00
CA ARG A 221 85.77 28.81 2.92
C ARG A 221 86.42 30.04 2.28
N LEU A 222 85.68 31.14 2.10
CA LEU A 222 86.22 32.43 1.64
C LEU A 222 87.18 33.03 2.66
N GLU A 223 86.92 32.91 3.96
CA GLU A 223 87.81 33.40 5.01
C GLU A 223 89.10 32.58 5.10
N ARG A 224 89.02 31.26 4.91
CA ARG A 224 90.20 30.39 4.74
C ARG A 224 91.00 30.72 3.46
N LEU A 225 90.33 31.03 2.35
CA LEU A 225 91.00 31.46 1.12
C LEU A 225 91.63 32.85 1.26
N ARG A 226 90.95 33.79 1.92
CA ARG A 226 91.45 35.14 2.20
C ARG A 226 92.65 35.11 3.13
N SER A 227 92.65 34.25 4.15
CA SER A 227 93.79 34.09 5.06
C SER A 227 94.98 33.37 4.42
N THR A 228 94.76 32.50 3.43
CA THR A 228 95.85 31.86 2.67
C THR A 228 96.43 32.78 1.60
N LEU A 229 95.60 33.54 0.88
CA LEU A 229 96.05 34.57 -0.08
C LEU A 229 96.70 35.77 0.61
N GLY A 230 96.15 36.25 1.73
CA GLY A 230 96.75 37.32 2.54
C GLY A 230 98.08 36.94 3.20
N ARG A 231 98.44 35.64 3.20
CA ARG A 231 99.72 35.13 3.67
C ARG A 231 100.75 34.96 2.55
N GLN A 232 100.33 35.04 1.29
CA GLN A 232 101.17 34.76 0.12
C GLN A 232 101.84 36.03 -0.46
N GLU A 233 101.56 37.23 0.08
CA GLU A 233 102.24 38.47 -0.25
C GLU A 233 103.12 39.00 0.90
N ARG A 234 104.06 38.18 1.39
CA ARG A 234 105.32 38.68 1.95
C ARG A 234 106.45 37.68 1.69
N PRO A 235 107.20 37.81 0.57
CA PRO A 235 108.51 37.19 0.52
C PRO A 235 109.42 37.88 1.53
N GLN A 236 109.97 37.07 2.43
CA GLN A 236 111.12 37.39 3.24
C GLN A 236 112.31 37.74 2.32
N GLY A 237 112.98 38.83 2.65
CA GLY A 237 114.36 39.15 2.28
C GLY A 237 114.83 40.13 3.36
N GLU A 238 115.40 39.61 4.45
CA GLU A 238 116.84 39.42 4.65
C GLU A 238 117.57 40.73 4.99
N GLY A 239 118.31 40.71 6.10
CA GLY A 239 119.45 41.60 6.29
C GLY A 239 119.46 42.41 7.58
N SER A 240 119.91 41.74 8.65
CA SER A 240 120.76 42.22 9.76
C SER A 240 120.44 43.52 10.50
#